data_AF-C9SKW4-F1
#
_entry.id   AF-C9SKW4-F1
#
_cell.length_a   1.000
_cell.length_b   1.000
_cell.length_c   1.000
_cell.angle_alpha   90.00
_cell.angle_beta   90.00
_cell.angle_gamma   90.00
#
_symmetry.space_group_name_H-M   'P 1'
#
loop_
_entity.id
_entity.type
_entity.pdbx_description
1 polymer ?
#
loop_
_entity_poly.entity_id
_entity_poly.type
_entity_poly.pdbx_seq_one_letter_code
_entity_poly.pdbx_strand_id
1 'polypeptide(L)'
;MPPNVQCLQRLSSFSSSISYKEAKKRQRADPYRWQQSQQRKAANIKRQQEIKAARDATWGDPVHGIPTPFVESFDSAGQAEKSTPPKDEDGNYISEPYALPTSRHIQNHLVTRDEIETAIGHAYTLSKPMRSEIRDLVDPATEQEAERQHELSHKRAVEAMSRITSMNNSNSKMRRHVNIRRRQRLLRYMEKKERGSERWTNLLATLGLSPATWKEQISLNDAGLLRVINLRCLLAP
;
A
#
# COMPACT_ATOMS: atom_id res chain seq x y z
N MET A 1 -43.27 41.28 45.59
CA MET A 1 -41.90 41.43 45.03
C MET A 1 -41.09 40.22 45.48
N PRO A 2 -40.81 39.23 44.61
CA PRO A 2 -39.95 38.11 44.96
C PRO A 2 -38.46 38.49 44.75
N PRO A 3 -37.53 38.19 45.69
CA PRO A 3 -36.11 38.36 45.42
C PRO A 3 -35.62 37.21 44.52
N ASN A 4 -35.49 37.57 43.25
CA ASN A 4 -34.31 37.41 42.39
C ASN A 4 -33.51 36.09 42.47
N VAL A 5 -33.62 35.34 41.38
CA VAL A 5 -32.86 34.14 41.04
C VAL A 5 -31.40 34.52 40.75
N GLN A 6 -30.48 34.31 41.71
CA GLN A 6 -29.05 34.43 41.43
C GLN A 6 -28.53 33.15 40.76
N CYS A 7 -28.56 33.21 39.43
CA CYS A 7 -27.58 32.68 38.50
C CYS A 7 -26.46 31.78 39.10
N LEU A 8 -26.48 30.51 38.70
CA LEU A 8 -25.34 29.60 38.73
C LEU A 8 -24.17 30.23 37.98
N GLN A 9 -23.25 30.87 38.71
CA GLN A 9 -21.97 31.30 38.17
C GLN A 9 -21.17 30.06 37.77
N ARG A 10 -21.04 29.88 36.46
CA ARG A 10 -20.16 28.95 35.79
C ARG A 10 -18.74 29.14 36.35
N LEU A 11 -18.25 28.19 37.14
CA LEU A 11 -16.85 28.15 37.57
C LEU A 11 -15.96 27.93 36.34
N SER A 12 -15.57 29.02 35.68
CA SER A 12 -14.44 29.04 34.76
C SER A 12 -13.16 29.09 35.60
N SER A 13 -12.76 27.95 36.16
CA SER A 13 -11.47 27.78 36.83
C SER A 13 -10.36 27.72 35.77
N PHE A 14 -9.84 28.88 35.39
CA PHE A 14 -8.49 28.97 34.83
C PHE A 14 -7.51 28.44 35.88
N SER A 15 -6.92 27.26 35.66
CA SER A 15 -5.86 26.75 36.53
C SER A 15 -4.61 27.62 36.32
N SER A 16 -4.33 28.52 37.27
CA SER A 16 -3.04 29.18 37.33
C SER A 16 -1.94 28.15 37.62
N SER A 17 -0.85 28.18 36.85
CA SER A 17 0.32 27.36 37.13
C SER A 17 0.95 27.82 38.45
N ILE A 18 1.10 26.90 39.40
CA ILE A 18 1.71 27.19 40.71
C ILE A 18 3.14 27.67 40.50
N SER A 19 3.54 28.76 41.15
CA SER A 19 4.91 29.27 41.08
C SER A 19 5.89 28.24 41.66
N TYR A 20 7.10 28.16 41.08
CA TYR A 20 8.17 27.27 41.53
C TYR A 20 8.44 27.38 43.05
N LYS A 21 8.40 28.61 43.61
CA LYS A 21 8.59 28.84 45.05
C LYS A 21 7.50 28.17 45.90
N GLU A 22 6.25 28.23 45.46
CA GLU A 22 5.12 27.61 46.15
C GLU A 22 5.14 26.08 46.01
N ALA A 23 5.55 25.54 44.86
CA ALA A 23 5.73 24.10 44.67
C ALA A 23 6.78 23.54 45.64
N LYS A 24 7.90 24.24 45.82
CA LYS A 24 8.96 23.84 46.78
C LYS A 24 8.51 23.94 48.23
N LYS A 25 7.69 24.95 48.57
CA LYS A 25 7.08 25.05 49.91
C LYS A 25 6.15 23.88 50.18
N ARG A 26 5.29 23.50 49.22
CA ARG A 26 4.39 22.32 49.32
C ARG A 26 5.16 21.00 49.42
N GLN A 27 6.27 20.86 48.69
CA GLN A 27 7.15 19.69 48.79
C GLN A 27 7.78 19.55 50.18
N ARG A 28 8.24 20.65 50.78
CA ARG A 28 8.87 20.64 52.12
C ARG A 28 7.85 20.47 53.25
N ALA A 29 6.63 20.98 53.08
CA ALA A 29 5.59 20.95 54.10
C ALA A 29 5.13 19.53 54.45
N ASP A 30 5.11 18.61 53.47
CA ASP A 30 4.79 17.21 53.72
C ASP A 30 5.60 16.27 52.79
N PRO A 31 6.78 15.81 53.25
CA PRO A 31 7.65 14.95 52.46
C PRO A 31 7.03 13.58 52.11
N TYR A 32 6.25 12.98 53.02
CA TYR A 32 5.69 11.64 52.83
C TYR A 32 4.55 11.64 51.81
N ARG A 33 3.59 12.57 51.92
CA ARG A 33 2.52 12.71 50.91
C ARG A 33 3.06 13.12 49.56
N TRP A 34 4.12 13.94 49.54
CA TRP A 34 4.83 14.26 48.31
C TRP A 34 5.41 13.00 47.66
N GLN A 35 6.14 12.17 48.40
CA GLN A 35 6.71 10.91 47.91
C GLN A 35 5.62 9.95 47.39
N GLN A 36 4.51 9.77 48.11
CA GLN A 36 3.37 8.95 47.68
C GLN A 36 2.75 9.48 46.37
N SER A 37 2.60 10.81 46.24
CA SER A 37 2.14 11.45 45.00
C SER A 37 3.10 11.21 43.85
N GLN A 38 4.42 11.30 44.10
CA GLN A 38 5.44 11.01 43.09
C GLN A 38 5.42 9.54 42.65
N GLN A 39 5.24 8.59 43.58
CA GLN A 39 5.11 7.16 43.24
C GLN A 39 3.90 6.90 42.34
N ARG A 40 2.74 7.48 42.63
CA ARG A 40 1.53 7.38 41.78
C ARG A 40 1.75 8.00 40.39
N LYS A 41 2.40 9.17 40.33
CA LYS A 41 2.76 9.82 39.07
C LYS A 41 3.73 8.97 38.25
N ALA A 42 4.78 8.44 38.88
CA ALA A 42 5.77 7.59 38.22
C ALA A 42 5.11 6.32 37.63
N ALA A 43 4.20 5.68 38.37
CA ALA A 43 3.43 4.54 37.87
C ALA A 43 2.55 4.91 36.66
N ASN A 44 1.86 6.05 36.70
CA ASN A 44 1.05 6.52 35.57
C ASN A 44 1.91 6.90 34.35
N ILE A 45 3.05 7.55 34.57
CA ILE A 45 3.99 7.90 33.50
C ILE A 45 4.53 6.63 32.84
N LYS A 46 4.92 5.62 33.64
CA LYS A 46 5.36 4.33 33.13
C LYS A 46 4.28 3.66 32.28
N ARG A 47 3.03 3.61 32.78
CA ARG A 47 1.88 3.08 32.01
C ARG A 47 1.64 3.86 30.71
N GLN A 48 1.75 5.19 30.75
CA GLN A 48 1.57 6.03 29.57
C GLN A 48 2.69 5.78 28.54
N GLN A 49 3.93 5.56 28.99
CA GLN A 49 5.05 5.20 28.13
C GLN A 49 4.82 3.83 27.47
N GLU A 50 4.35 2.83 28.21
CA GLU A 50 4.01 1.50 27.66
C GLU A 50 2.90 1.59 26.59
N ILE A 51 1.81 2.32 26.88
CA ILE A 51 0.72 2.53 25.91
C ILE A 51 1.23 3.30 24.69
N LYS A 52 2.11 4.28 24.89
CA LYS A 52 2.70 5.04 23.80
C LYS A 52 3.57 4.14 22.93
N ALA A 53 4.45 3.34 23.51
CA ALA A 53 5.29 2.39 22.77
C ALA A 53 4.44 1.39 21.95
N ALA A 54 3.35 0.87 22.50
CA ALA A 54 2.43 -0.01 21.78
C ALA A 54 1.73 0.70 20.60
N ARG A 55 1.34 1.97 20.78
CA ARG A 55 0.76 2.80 19.70
C ARG A 55 1.79 3.10 18.63
N ASP A 56 2.99 3.50 19.02
CA ASP A 56 4.08 3.86 18.13
C ASP A 56 4.49 2.65 17.26
N ALA A 57 4.53 1.43 17.83
CA ALA A 57 4.78 0.19 17.08
C ALA A 57 3.71 -0.10 16.01
N THR A 58 2.44 0.25 16.28
CA THR A 58 1.32 0.09 15.33
C THR A 58 1.18 1.29 14.38
N TRP A 59 1.85 2.40 14.68
CA TRP A 59 1.68 3.66 13.95
C TRP A 59 2.26 3.56 12.54
N GLY A 60 3.39 2.87 12.35
CA GLY A 60 4.03 2.67 11.04
C GLY A 60 4.66 3.94 10.46
N ASP A 61 5.07 3.87 9.19
CA ASP A 61 5.71 4.97 8.47
C ASP A 61 4.66 5.97 7.92
N PRO A 62 4.83 7.30 8.11
CA PRO A 62 3.97 8.31 7.50
C PRO A 62 3.84 8.27 5.96
N VAL A 63 4.86 7.77 5.24
CA VAL A 63 4.86 7.73 3.76
C VAL A 63 4.44 6.35 3.26
N HIS A 64 5.08 5.31 3.79
CA HIS A 64 4.90 3.94 3.30
C HIS A 64 3.90 3.10 4.11
N GLY A 65 3.47 3.58 5.29
CA GLY A 65 2.60 2.84 6.19
C GLY A 65 3.29 1.61 6.76
N ILE A 66 2.57 0.49 6.80
CA ILE A 66 3.08 -0.84 7.16
C ILE A 66 3.23 -1.63 5.85
N PRO A 67 4.43 -2.13 5.50
CA PRO A 67 4.61 -2.86 4.25
C PRO A 67 3.75 -4.12 4.23
N THR A 68 3.05 -4.33 3.11
CA THR A 68 2.18 -5.50 2.91
C THR A 68 2.60 -6.28 1.67
N PRO A 69 2.28 -7.58 1.59
CA PRO A 69 2.54 -8.40 0.40
C PRO A 69 2.00 -7.78 -0.89
N PHE A 70 0.84 -7.12 -0.80
CA PHE A 70 0.23 -6.49 -1.96
C PHE A 70 1.03 -5.26 -2.44
N VAL A 71 1.51 -4.43 -1.53
CA VAL A 71 2.35 -3.27 -1.89
C VAL A 71 3.70 -3.72 -2.43
N GLU A 72 4.33 -4.73 -1.84
CA GLU A 72 5.59 -5.30 -2.36
C GLU A 72 5.41 -5.87 -3.78
N SER A 73 4.24 -6.46 -4.07
CA SER A 73 3.94 -6.95 -5.42
C SER A 73 3.86 -5.85 -6.49
N PHE A 74 3.91 -4.56 -6.15
CA PHE A 74 3.92 -3.48 -7.14
C PHE A 74 5.22 -3.39 -7.92
N ASP A 75 6.35 -3.79 -7.33
CA ASP A 75 7.65 -3.74 -8.00
C ASP A 75 7.74 -4.72 -9.17
N SER A 76 7.14 -5.89 -9.01
CA SER A 76 6.99 -6.90 -10.06
C SER A 76 5.67 -6.78 -10.85
N ALA A 77 4.89 -5.72 -10.63
CA ALA A 77 3.55 -5.54 -11.19
C ALA A 77 2.61 -6.76 -11.01
N GLY A 78 2.82 -7.54 -9.93
CA GLY A 78 2.05 -8.73 -9.60
C GLY A 78 2.43 -9.97 -10.42
N GLN A 79 3.61 -10.01 -11.03
CA GLN A 79 4.04 -11.15 -11.84
C GLN A 79 4.87 -12.17 -11.04
N ALA A 80 5.60 -11.70 -10.02
CA ALA A 80 6.37 -12.56 -9.14
C ALA A 80 5.46 -13.28 -8.13
N GLU A 81 5.66 -14.59 -7.97
CA GLU A 81 4.92 -15.40 -6.98
C GLU A 81 5.46 -15.23 -5.57
N LYS A 82 6.74 -14.92 -5.42
CA LYS A 82 7.43 -14.83 -4.14
C LYS A 82 8.15 -13.48 -3.99
N SER A 83 8.28 -13.02 -2.75
CA SER A 83 9.08 -11.85 -2.40
C SER A 83 10.56 -12.07 -2.70
N THR A 84 11.30 -10.97 -2.88
CA THR A 84 12.76 -11.00 -2.96
C THR A 84 13.31 -10.47 -1.64
N PRO A 85 13.67 -11.34 -0.68
CA PRO A 85 14.18 -10.87 0.59
C PRO A 85 15.53 -10.15 0.44
N PRO A 86 15.82 -9.18 1.32
CA PRO A 86 17.09 -8.49 1.32
C PRO A 86 18.24 -9.46 1.58
N LYS A 87 19.39 -9.17 0.98
CA LYS A 87 20.62 -9.94 1.14
C LYS A 87 21.55 -9.22 2.11
N ASP A 88 22.23 -10.00 2.95
CA ASP A 88 23.33 -9.54 3.80
C ASP A 88 24.58 -9.19 2.98
N GLU A 89 25.59 -8.61 3.62
CA GLU A 89 26.91 -8.31 3.02
C GLU A 89 27.58 -9.57 2.43
N ASP A 90 27.33 -10.73 3.04
CA ASP A 90 27.82 -12.05 2.57
C ASP A 90 26.96 -12.66 1.45
N GLY A 91 25.89 -11.98 1.01
CA GLY A 91 25.00 -12.42 -0.07
C GLY A 91 23.92 -13.43 0.33
N ASN A 92 23.83 -13.78 1.61
CA ASN A 92 22.79 -14.65 2.16
C ASN A 92 21.46 -13.90 2.35
N TYR A 93 20.34 -14.59 2.20
CA TYR A 93 19.01 -14.00 2.42
C TYR A 93 18.72 -13.86 3.92
N ILE A 94 18.34 -12.66 4.34
CA ILE A 94 18.04 -12.34 5.74
C ILE A 94 16.74 -13.01 6.21
N SER A 95 15.80 -13.20 5.29
CA SER A 95 14.48 -13.74 5.57
C SER A 95 14.02 -14.71 4.48
N GLU A 96 13.07 -15.57 4.84
CA GLU A 96 12.48 -16.51 3.91
C GLU A 96 11.54 -15.80 2.91
N PRO A 97 11.60 -16.13 1.61
CA PRO A 97 10.65 -15.63 0.63
C PRO A 97 9.23 -16.09 0.96
N TYR A 98 8.28 -15.16 0.97
CA TYR A 98 6.87 -15.42 1.20
C TYR A 98 6.05 -15.16 -0.08
N ALA A 99 4.82 -15.69 -0.13
CA ALA A 99 3.98 -15.61 -1.32
C ALA A 99 3.37 -14.22 -1.54
N LEU A 100 3.40 -13.73 -2.78
CA LEU A 100 2.83 -12.45 -3.20
C LEU A 100 1.54 -12.65 -3.99
N PRO A 101 0.59 -11.70 -3.90
CA PRO A 101 -0.64 -11.73 -4.71
C PRO A 101 -0.34 -11.45 -6.19
N THR A 102 -0.62 -12.43 -7.05
CA THR A 102 -0.28 -12.37 -8.48
C THR A 102 -1.45 -11.90 -9.37
N SER A 103 -1.12 -11.29 -10.50
CA SER A 103 -2.04 -10.82 -11.54
C SER A 103 -1.50 -11.10 -12.95
N ARG A 104 -1.14 -12.36 -13.21
CA ARG A 104 -0.56 -12.85 -14.49
C ARG A 104 -1.42 -12.64 -15.73
N HIS A 105 -2.72 -12.46 -15.54
CA HIS A 105 -3.67 -12.21 -16.63
C HIS A 105 -3.49 -10.81 -17.25
N ILE A 106 -2.84 -9.87 -16.55
CA ILE A 106 -2.55 -8.53 -17.07
C ILE A 106 -1.14 -8.55 -17.67
N GLN A 107 -1.04 -8.20 -18.94
CA GLN A 107 0.21 -8.13 -19.69
C GLN A 107 0.61 -6.68 -19.98
N ASN A 108 1.74 -6.50 -20.65
CA ASN A 108 2.19 -5.20 -21.16
C ASN A 108 1.16 -4.62 -22.14
N HIS A 109 1.25 -3.32 -22.40
CA HIS A 109 0.34 -2.59 -23.30
C HIS A 109 -1.14 -2.61 -22.89
N LEU A 110 -1.41 -2.89 -21.61
CA LEU A 110 -2.76 -2.92 -21.02
C LEU A 110 -3.67 -4.03 -21.56
N VAL A 111 -3.10 -5.00 -22.26
CA VAL A 111 -3.82 -6.13 -22.83
C VAL A 111 -3.96 -7.24 -21.78
N THR A 112 -5.07 -7.99 -21.84
CA THR A 112 -5.22 -9.22 -21.04
C THR A 112 -4.70 -10.43 -21.80
N ARG A 113 -4.34 -11.50 -21.08
CA ARG A 113 -3.90 -12.75 -21.71
C ARG A 113 -4.97 -13.30 -22.66
N ASP A 114 -6.23 -13.25 -22.25
CA ASP A 114 -7.37 -13.74 -23.03
C ASP A 114 -7.57 -12.92 -24.32
N GLU A 115 -7.43 -11.58 -24.25
CA GLU A 115 -7.43 -10.70 -25.43
C GLU A 115 -6.30 -11.05 -26.42
N ILE A 116 -5.12 -11.44 -25.93
CA ILE A 116 -4.00 -11.87 -26.79
C ILE A 116 -4.31 -13.21 -27.45
N GLU A 117 -4.77 -14.18 -26.68
CA GLU A 117 -5.08 -15.53 -27.19
C GLU A 117 -6.20 -15.50 -28.23
N THR A 118 -7.25 -14.72 -27.98
CA THR A 118 -8.33 -14.50 -28.96
C THR A 118 -7.83 -13.79 -30.23
N ALA A 119 -6.99 -12.77 -30.10
CA ALA A 119 -6.40 -12.07 -31.25
C ALA A 119 -5.49 -13.01 -32.08
N ILE A 120 -4.70 -13.86 -31.43
CA ILE A 120 -3.85 -14.86 -32.08
C ILE A 120 -4.70 -15.88 -32.85
N GLY A 121 -5.77 -16.41 -32.24
CA GLY A 121 -6.66 -17.37 -32.89
C GLY A 121 -7.39 -16.76 -34.11
N HIS A 122 -7.84 -15.51 -33.98
CA HIS A 122 -8.44 -14.77 -35.08
C HIS A 122 -7.44 -14.52 -36.23
N ALA A 123 -6.22 -14.07 -35.91
CA ALA A 123 -5.17 -13.85 -36.89
C ALA A 123 -4.73 -15.14 -37.61
N TYR A 124 -4.67 -16.27 -36.88
CA TYR A 124 -4.40 -17.58 -37.47
C TYR A 124 -5.46 -17.96 -38.49
N THR A 125 -6.74 -17.75 -38.15
CA THR A 125 -7.88 -18.06 -39.03
C THR A 125 -7.83 -17.23 -40.32
N LEU A 126 -7.52 -15.93 -40.23
CA LEU A 126 -7.43 -15.04 -41.39
C LEU A 126 -6.20 -15.28 -42.27
N SER A 127 -5.08 -15.67 -41.67
CA SER A 127 -3.81 -15.88 -42.38
C SER A 127 -3.65 -17.28 -42.97
N LYS A 128 -4.53 -18.22 -42.60
CA LYS A 128 -4.49 -19.59 -43.08
C LYS A 128 -4.57 -19.61 -44.62
N PRO A 129 -3.61 -20.26 -45.32
CA PRO A 129 -3.65 -20.33 -46.78
C PRO A 129 -4.93 -21.03 -47.22
N MET A 130 -5.68 -20.37 -48.12
CA MET A 130 -6.88 -20.95 -48.70
C MET A 130 -6.49 -22.10 -49.62
N ARG A 131 -7.12 -23.26 -49.43
CA ARG A 131 -6.98 -24.37 -50.37
C ARG A 131 -7.76 -24.05 -51.63
N SER A 132 -7.23 -24.41 -52.80
CA SER A 132 -7.96 -24.18 -54.04
C SER A 132 -9.23 -25.03 -54.10
N GLU A 133 -10.29 -24.49 -54.70
CA GLU A 133 -11.51 -25.27 -54.97
C GLU A 133 -11.29 -26.25 -56.13
N ILE A 134 -10.51 -25.81 -57.13
CA ILE A 134 -10.14 -26.62 -58.29
C ILE A 134 -8.92 -27.46 -57.92
N ARG A 135 -9.14 -28.76 -57.68
CA ARG A 135 -8.10 -29.72 -57.25
C ARG A 135 -7.19 -30.16 -58.38
N ASP A 136 -7.68 -30.15 -59.61
CA ASP A 136 -6.96 -30.69 -60.77
C ASP A 136 -5.83 -29.78 -61.27
N LEU A 137 -5.81 -28.52 -60.83
CA LEU A 137 -4.89 -27.48 -61.31
C LEU A 137 -3.72 -27.20 -60.36
N VAL A 138 -3.80 -27.63 -59.10
CA VAL A 138 -2.83 -27.26 -58.05
C VAL A 138 -2.14 -28.49 -57.50
N ASP A 139 -0.81 -28.47 -57.53
CA ASP A 139 0.01 -29.55 -56.99
C ASP A 139 -0.12 -29.65 -55.46
N PRO A 140 -0.46 -30.83 -54.90
CA PRO A 140 -0.69 -31.00 -53.46
C PRO A 140 0.57 -30.71 -52.63
N ALA A 141 1.77 -30.90 -53.20
CA ALA A 141 3.03 -30.60 -52.52
C ALA A 141 3.19 -29.10 -52.23
N THR A 142 2.67 -28.24 -53.10
CA THR A 142 2.75 -26.78 -52.94
C THR A 142 1.81 -26.28 -51.85
N GLU A 143 0.58 -26.82 -51.77
CA GLU A 143 -0.36 -26.52 -50.69
C GLU A 143 0.21 -26.95 -49.34
N GLN A 144 0.81 -28.15 -49.26
CA GLN A 144 1.43 -28.64 -48.03
C GLN A 144 2.63 -27.81 -47.60
N GLU A 145 3.45 -27.33 -48.53
CA GLU A 145 4.55 -26.40 -48.21
C GLU A 145 4.01 -25.06 -47.69
N ALA A 146 2.97 -24.51 -48.32
CA ALA A 146 2.33 -23.27 -47.84
C ALA A 146 1.74 -23.43 -46.43
N GLU A 147 1.08 -24.56 -46.15
CA GLU A 147 0.59 -24.90 -44.80
C GLU A 147 1.74 -25.01 -43.79
N ARG A 148 2.84 -25.70 -44.14
CA ARG A 148 4.03 -25.81 -43.28
C ARG A 148 4.66 -24.45 -42.99
N GLN A 149 4.82 -23.60 -44.00
CA GLN A 149 5.37 -22.25 -43.83
C GLN A 149 4.46 -21.38 -42.96
N HIS A 150 3.15 -21.48 -43.13
CA HIS A 150 2.16 -20.80 -42.29
C HIS A 150 2.27 -21.21 -40.82
N GLU A 151 2.37 -22.51 -40.54
CA GLU A 151 2.55 -23.01 -39.18
C GLU A 151 3.85 -22.53 -38.52
N LEU A 152 4.97 -22.57 -39.25
CA LEU A 152 6.26 -22.09 -38.77
C LEU A 152 6.22 -20.58 -38.48
N SER A 153 5.66 -19.81 -39.41
CA SER A 153 5.48 -18.37 -39.25
C SER A 153 4.58 -18.04 -38.06
N HIS A 154 3.47 -18.77 -37.90
CA HIS A 154 2.55 -18.62 -36.77
C HIS A 154 3.24 -18.92 -35.44
N LYS A 155 3.98 -20.04 -35.32
CA LYS A 155 4.75 -20.38 -34.10
C LYS A 155 5.74 -19.27 -33.74
N ARG A 156 6.48 -18.76 -34.72
CA ARG A 156 7.41 -17.64 -34.54
C ARG A 156 6.69 -16.36 -34.11
N ALA A 157 5.53 -16.06 -34.68
CA ALA A 157 4.73 -14.89 -34.33
C ALA A 157 4.19 -15.00 -32.90
N VAL A 158 3.66 -16.15 -32.48
CA VAL A 158 3.18 -16.40 -31.11
C VAL A 158 4.31 -16.21 -30.10
N GLU A 159 5.48 -16.77 -30.37
CA GLU A 159 6.65 -16.59 -29.51
C GLU A 159 7.05 -15.11 -29.42
N ALA A 160 7.13 -14.41 -30.55
CA ALA A 160 7.45 -12.98 -30.58
C ALA A 160 6.43 -12.14 -29.79
N MET A 161 5.13 -12.40 -29.98
CA MET A 161 4.05 -11.72 -29.26
C MET A 161 4.13 -11.97 -27.76
N SER A 162 4.43 -13.21 -27.34
CA SER A 162 4.61 -13.54 -25.92
C SER A 162 5.74 -12.73 -25.28
N ARG A 163 6.84 -12.51 -26.02
CA ARG A 163 8.00 -11.74 -25.53
C ARG A 163 7.73 -10.23 -25.48
N ILE A 164 7.08 -9.68 -26.51
CA ILE A 164 6.71 -8.26 -26.60
C ILE A 164 5.72 -7.89 -25.49
N THR A 165 4.72 -8.74 -25.28
CA THR A 165 3.65 -8.51 -24.31
C THR A 165 4.05 -8.87 -22.88
N SER A 166 5.16 -9.59 -22.68
CA SER A 166 5.64 -9.93 -21.34
C SER A 166 5.91 -8.68 -20.48
N MET A 167 5.48 -8.74 -19.21
CA MET A 167 5.66 -7.62 -18.28
C MET A 167 7.13 -7.39 -17.88
N ASN A 168 7.97 -8.42 -17.94
CA ASN A 168 9.39 -8.33 -17.57
C ASN A 168 10.15 -7.35 -18.48
N ASN A 169 9.73 -7.22 -19.74
CA ASN A 169 10.31 -6.28 -20.72
C ASN A 169 9.65 -4.89 -20.68
N SER A 170 8.78 -4.62 -19.70
CA SER A 170 8.02 -3.38 -19.63
C SER A 170 8.78 -2.23 -18.95
N ASN A 171 8.44 -1.00 -19.35
CA ASN A 171 8.91 0.23 -18.72
C ASN A 171 8.19 0.49 -17.38
N SER A 172 8.82 1.23 -16.46
CA SER A 172 8.25 1.70 -15.19
C SER A 172 6.91 2.41 -15.37
N LYS A 173 6.74 3.18 -16.45
CA LYS A 173 5.46 3.80 -16.82
C LYS A 173 4.34 2.75 -16.97
N MET A 174 4.63 1.63 -17.64
CA MET A 174 3.63 0.58 -17.83
C MET A 174 3.34 -0.17 -16.53
N ARG A 175 4.38 -0.51 -15.75
CA ARG A 175 4.20 -1.10 -14.41
C ARG A 175 3.28 -0.24 -13.54
N ARG A 176 3.45 1.08 -13.58
CA ARG A 176 2.54 2.03 -12.93
C ARG A 176 1.10 1.91 -13.43
N HIS A 177 0.86 1.86 -14.74
CA HIS A 177 -0.51 1.72 -15.28
C HIS A 177 -1.17 0.40 -14.86
N VAL A 178 -0.42 -0.70 -14.84
CA VAL A 178 -0.90 -2.01 -14.36
C VAL A 178 -1.27 -1.94 -12.89
N ASN A 179 -0.40 -1.36 -12.06
CA ASN A 179 -0.67 -1.17 -10.63
C ASN A 179 -1.87 -0.25 -10.39
N ILE A 180 -2.08 0.78 -11.23
CA ILE A 180 -3.29 1.61 -11.20
C ILE A 180 -4.53 0.75 -11.51
N ARG A 181 -4.51 -0.12 -12.54
CA ARG A 181 -5.64 -1.02 -12.86
C ARG A 181 -5.94 -1.98 -11.70
N ARG A 182 -4.91 -2.53 -11.05
CA ARG A 182 -5.03 -3.38 -9.85
C ARG A 182 -5.66 -2.62 -8.69
N ARG A 183 -5.19 -1.40 -8.41
CA ARG A 183 -5.74 -0.52 -7.36
C ARG A 183 -7.16 -0.04 -7.68
N GLN A 184 -7.47 0.27 -8.94
CA GLN A 184 -8.80 0.72 -9.36
C GLN A 184 -9.89 -0.30 -9.04
N ARG A 185 -9.58 -1.61 -9.06
CA ARG A 185 -10.52 -2.64 -8.62
C ARG A 185 -10.90 -2.49 -7.15
N LEU A 186 -9.91 -2.17 -6.29
CA LEU A 186 -10.14 -1.85 -4.88
C LEU A 186 -10.92 -0.53 -4.69
N LEU A 187 -10.68 0.47 -5.54
CA LEU A 187 -11.39 1.76 -5.48
C LEU A 187 -12.83 1.69 -5.99
N ARG A 188 -13.12 0.91 -7.04
CA ARG A 188 -14.50 0.64 -7.49
C ARG A 188 -15.33 -0.04 -6.39
N TYR A 189 -14.68 -0.82 -5.53
CA TYR A 189 -15.33 -1.41 -4.35
C TYR A 189 -15.76 -0.35 -3.31
N MET A 190 -15.15 0.85 -3.33
CA MET A 190 -15.44 1.99 -2.44
C MET A 190 -16.48 2.98 -2.97
N GLU A 191 -16.69 3.06 -4.30
CA GLU A 191 -17.50 4.12 -4.96
C GLU A 191 -18.98 4.14 -4.51
N LYS A 192 -19.43 3.16 -3.73
CA LYS A 192 -20.78 3.07 -3.16
C LYS A 192 -20.95 3.60 -1.71
N LYS A 193 -19.97 4.35 -1.17
CA LYS A 193 -19.98 5.08 0.13
C LYS A 193 -19.54 4.26 1.37
N GLU A 194 -18.92 4.98 2.32
CA GLU A 194 -18.84 4.80 3.80
C GLU A 194 -17.41 4.85 4.43
N ARG A 195 -17.20 5.83 5.32
CA ARG A 195 -16.06 5.91 6.26
C ARG A 195 -16.32 4.92 7.40
N GLY A 196 -15.44 3.93 7.61
CA GLY A 196 -15.55 2.96 8.72
C GLY A 196 -16.29 1.65 8.39
N SER A 197 -16.68 1.44 7.13
CA SER A 197 -17.18 0.14 6.64
C SER A 197 -16.06 -0.91 6.59
N GLU A 198 -16.41 -2.20 6.67
CA GLU A 198 -15.52 -3.35 6.44
C GLU A 198 -14.71 -3.24 5.13
N ARG A 199 -15.25 -2.51 4.15
CA ARG A 199 -14.57 -2.21 2.88
C ARG A 199 -13.38 -1.27 3.04
N TRP A 200 -13.53 -0.24 3.87
CA TRP A 200 -12.46 0.71 4.19
C TRP A 200 -11.35 0.02 5.00
N THR A 201 -11.72 -0.82 5.97
CA THR A 201 -10.73 -1.60 6.75
C THR A 201 -9.97 -2.57 5.87
N ASN A 202 -10.64 -3.24 4.90
CA ASN A 202 -9.96 -4.10 3.93
C ASN A 202 -8.98 -3.31 3.03
N LEU A 203 -9.35 -2.10 2.60
CA LEU A 203 -8.41 -1.25 1.86
C LEU A 203 -7.18 -0.87 2.70
N LEU A 204 -7.40 -0.41 3.93
CA LEU A 204 -6.30 -0.05 4.82
C LEU A 204 -5.40 -1.26 5.08
N ALA A 205 -5.98 -2.45 5.29
CA ALA A 205 -5.22 -3.68 5.51
C ALA A 205 -4.47 -4.14 4.25
N THR A 206 -5.09 -4.08 3.07
CA THR A 206 -4.44 -4.49 1.80
C THR A 206 -3.35 -3.54 1.35
N LEU A 207 -3.52 -2.23 1.54
CA LEU A 207 -2.51 -1.22 1.18
C LEU A 207 -1.53 -0.93 2.32
N GLY A 208 -1.77 -1.45 3.52
CA GLY A 208 -0.92 -1.19 4.67
C GLY A 208 -1.00 0.26 5.18
N LEU A 209 -2.06 0.99 4.85
CA LEU A 209 -2.20 2.38 5.23
C LEU A 209 -2.55 2.48 6.72
N SER A 210 -1.61 3.02 7.50
CA SER A 210 -1.80 3.26 8.92
C SER A 210 -2.29 4.69 9.19
N PRO A 211 -2.90 4.98 10.35
CA PRO A 211 -3.34 6.34 10.71
C PRO A 211 -2.26 7.42 10.61
N ALA A 212 -0.98 7.05 10.70
CA ALA A 212 0.16 7.93 10.48
C ALA A 212 0.14 8.61 9.10
N THR A 213 -0.37 7.90 8.09
CA THR A 213 -0.34 8.35 6.69
C THR A 213 -1.39 9.43 6.36
N TRP A 214 -2.40 9.66 7.20
CA TRP A 214 -3.45 10.67 6.91
C TRP A 214 -3.98 11.49 8.09
N LYS A 215 -3.70 11.12 9.36
CA LYS A 215 -4.26 11.86 10.52
C LYS A 215 -3.41 13.04 10.97
N GLU A 216 -2.11 13.01 10.73
CA GLU A 216 -1.18 14.08 11.13
C GLU A 216 -0.59 14.78 9.90
N GLN A 217 0.00 15.96 10.13
CA GLN A 217 0.70 16.69 9.08
C GLN A 217 1.99 15.95 8.71
N ILE A 218 2.13 15.60 7.43
CA ILE A 218 3.35 15.00 6.90
C ILE A 218 4.33 16.14 6.60
N SER A 219 5.40 16.23 7.39
CA SER A 219 6.55 17.10 7.08
C SER A 219 7.68 16.24 6.51
N LEU A 220 7.96 16.38 5.21
CA LEU A 220 9.16 15.83 4.58
C LEU A 220 10.27 16.88 4.74
N ASN A 221 11.30 16.58 5.54
CA ASN A 221 12.49 17.43 5.62
C ASN A 221 13.52 16.95 4.58
N ASP A 222 14.24 17.89 3.96
CA ASP A 222 15.23 17.67 2.87
C ASP A 222 16.41 16.72 3.20
N ALA A 223 16.47 16.17 4.42
CA ALA A 223 17.53 15.29 4.89
C ALA A 223 17.09 13.83 5.15
N GLY A 224 15.88 13.43 4.77
CA GLY A 224 15.41 12.03 4.93
C GLY A 224 15.22 11.56 6.38
N LEU A 225 15.33 12.45 7.38
CA LEU A 225 15.09 12.16 8.79
C LEU A 225 13.71 12.72 9.21
N LEU A 226 12.78 11.81 9.51
CA LEU A 226 11.41 12.14 9.93
C LEU A 226 11.37 12.59 11.40
N ARG A 227 10.90 13.82 11.65
CA ARG A 227 10.34 14.22 12.96
C ARG A 227 8.84 14.39 12.82
N VAL A 228 8.07 13.74 13.68
CA VAL A 228 6.66 14.07 13.90
C VAL A 228 6.60 15.42 14.60
N ILE A 229 6.31 16.49 13.86
CA ILE A 229 6.06 17.81 14.45
C ILE A 229 4.65 17.79 15.02
N ASN A 230 4.55 17.45 16.30
CA ASN A 230 3.29 17.53 17.02
C ASN A 230 2.96 19.01 17.26
N LEU A 231 2.13 19.61 16.40
CA LEU A 231 1.68 21.01 16.50
C LEU A 231 0.96 21.35 17.82
N ARG A 232 0.57 20.35 18.62
CA ARG A 232 0.09 20.57 20.00
C ARG A 232 1.19 21.01 20.98
N CYS A 233 2.47 20.83 20.66
CA CYS A 233 3.58 21.27 21.51
C CYS A 233 4.12 22.66 21.15
N LEU A 234 3.77 23.22 19.98
CA LEU A 234 4.29 24.52 19.51
C LEU A 234 3.31 25.69 19.75
N LEU A 235 2.12 25.41 20.29
CA LEU A 235 1.12 26.42 20.66
C LEU A 235 0.75 26.28 22.15
N ALA A 236 1.75 26.28 23.02
CA ALA A 236 1.59 26.64 24.42
C ALA A 236 2.46 27.89 24.68
N PRO A 237 1.88 29.03 25.10
CA PRO A 237 2.67 30.13 25.64
C PRO A 237 3.36 29.71 26.96
#